data_AF-A0A8D8ZHN7-F1
#
_entry.id   AF-A0A8D8ZHN7-F1
#
_cell.length_a   1.000
_cell.length_b   1.000
_cell.length_c   1.000
_cell.angle_alpha   90.00
_cell.angle_beta   90.00
_cell.angle_gamma   90.00
#
_symmetry.space_group_name_H-M   'P 1'
#
loop_
_entity.id
_entity.type
_entity.pdbx_description
1 polymer ?
#
loop_
_entity_poly.entity_id
_entity_poly.type
_entity_poly.pdbx_seq_one_letter_code
_entity_poly.pdbx_strand_id
1 'polypeptide(L)'
;MSAAPRFTSLPGTKVSAVRSLLLTSTGIITLDPIIGGGIPVGSILLLEEDEGSTYSKLMLKCFLSVGLSCGHPLFIATQKTAPQSVAKELMPSLEETNVPEHKLLPKDSQDELKIAWRYQNAPQLDSTRSSPSSFSQVFDLSQTVSEDTLGKADIKYFPECFDKDQFTYDELFSAIQTVVLERHHVDHPKLKTVLKIGIQGLGSDLWQGDLVRFMYKLSNLIKSSYACVMITLSTSCLDPGTVSRCQHLADIVLRLDTLSPGDRDHYLNEYHGLFYISKQSSMNSLGVHIPDSNDWGFKLKRRRFIIEKLHLPPELQDSKQREQDDSIPRITCGGGGPSSKSAALDF
;
A
#
# COMPACT_ATOMS: atom_id res chain seq x y z
N MET A 1 28.18 23.86 -23.21
CA MET A 1 26.87 23.48 -22.65
C MET A 1 26.89 21.97 -22.43
N SER A 2 27.13 21.52 -21.20
CA SER A 2 27.09 20.10 -20.84
C SER A 2 25.63 19.64 -20.89
N ALA A 3 25.33 18.64 -21.70
CA ALA A 3 23.99 18.06 -21.76
C ALA A 3 23.63 17.48 -20.39
N ALA A 4 22.46 17.85 -19.85
CA ALA A 4 21.93 17.23 -18.64
C ALA A 4 21.93 15.69 -18.81
N PRO A 5 22.34 14.92 -17.79
CA PRO A 5 22.35 13.47 -17.89
C PRO A 5 20.92 13.02 -18.22
N ARG A 6 20.72 12.50 -19.43
CA ARG A 6 19.47 11.84 -19.81
C ARG A 6 19.33 10.66 -18.84
N PHE A 7 18.33 10.71 -17.95
CA PHE A 7 17.99 9.56 -17.12
C PHE A 7 17.84 8.35 -18.04
N THR A 8 18.80 7.44 -18.02
CA THR A 8 18.73 6.20 -18.78
C THR A 8 17.54 5.43 -18.23
N SER A 9 16.55 5.12 -19.08
CA SER A 9 15.35 4.43 -18.61
C SER A 9 15.75 3.04 -18.09
N LEU A 10 15.79 2.87 -16.77
CA LEU A 10 16.01 1.56 -16.17
C LEU A 10 14.73 0.73 -16.37
N PRO A 11 14.82 -0.57 -16.62
CA PRO A 11 13.64 -1.44 -16.72
C PRO A 11 12.74 -1.28 -15.50
N GLY A 12 11.41 -1.26 -15.67
CA GLY A 12 10.48 -1.17 -14.53
C GLY A 12 10.55 0.13 -13.73
N THR A 13 11.13 1.19 -14.28
CA THR A 13 11.19 2.51 -13.65
C THR A 13 10.52 3.57 -14.50
N LYS A 14 10.00 4.61 -13.86
CA LYS A 14 9.49 5.81 -14.54
C LYS A 14 10.06 7.06 -13.90
N VAL A 15 10.29 8.10 -14.69
CA VAL A 15 10.69 9.40 -14.16
C VAL A 15 9.43 10.20 -13.85
N SER A 16 9.28 10.63 -12.60
CA SER A 16 8.22 11.57 -12.23
C SER A 16 8.54 12.94 -12.81
N ALA A 17 7.69 13.45 -13.71
CA ALA A 17 7.85 14.78 -14.28
C ALA A 17 7.77 15.90 -13.23
N VAL A 18 6.98 15.68 -12.17
CA VAL A 18 6.75 16.68 -11.11
C VAL A 18 7.96 16.79 -10.17
N ARG A 19 8.55 15.64 -9.77
CA ARG A 19 9.63 15.59 -8.78
C ARG A 19 11.02 15.39 -9.37
N SER A 20 11.12 15.12 -10.67
CA SER A 20 12.35 14.70 -11.35
C SER A 20 13.05 13.52 -10.63
N LEU A 21 12.25 12.61 -10.07
CA LEU A 21 12.72 11.42 -9.36
C LEU A 21 12.51 10.17 -10.22
N LEU A 22 13.46 9.25 -10.16
CA LEU A 22 13.27 7.90 -10.68
C LEU A 22 12.41 7.11 -9.69
N LEU A 23 11.25 6.65 -10.14
CA LEU A 23 10.32 5.86 -9.33
C LEU A 23 10.34 4.40 -9.78
N THR A 24 10.08 3.51 -8.83
CA THR A 24 9.79 2.09 -9.04
C THR A 24 8.44 1.73 -8.40
N SER A 25 7.77 0.70 -8.91
CA SER A 25 6.47 0.29 -8.37
C SER A 25 6.58 -0.42 -7.02
N THR A 26 5.54 -0.26 -6.20
CA THR A 26 5.28 -1.08 -5.00
C THR A 26 4.80 -2.50 -5.33
N GLY A 27 4.38 -2.75 -6.58
CA GLY A 27 3.70 -3.98 -6.99
C GLY A 27 2.21 -4.00 -6.68
N ILE A 28 1.68 -2.91 -6.10
CA ILE A 28 0.26 -2.73 -5.82
C ILE A 28 -0.22 -1.54 -6.65
N ILE A 29 -0.96 -1.86 -7.72
CA ILE A 29 -1.41 -0.88 -8.71
C ILE A 29 -2.19 0.29 -8.11
N THR A 30 -2.96 0.02 -7.05
CA THR A 30 -3.75 1.04 -6.36
C THR A 30 -2.93 1.88 -5.39
N LEU A 31 -1.81 1.36 -4.87
CA LEU A 31 -0.96 2.07 -3.91
C LEU A 31 -0.07 3.11 -4.59
N ASP A 32 0.49 2.77 -5.75
CA ASP A 32 1.45 3.64 -6.44
C ASP A 32 0.90 5.07 -6.66
N PRO A 33 -0.33 5.28 -7.18
CA PRO A 33 -0.92 6.62 -7.28
C PRO A 33 -1.07 7.32 -5.92
N ILE A 34 -1.50 6.59 -4.89
CA ILE A 34 -1.74 7.12 -3.55
C ILE A 34 -0.45 7.71 -2.93
N ILE A 35 0.71 7.09 -3.18
CA ILE A 35 2.01 7.56 -2.68
C ILE A 35 2.75 8.52 -3.63
N GLY A 36 2.05 9.09 -4.61
CA GLY A 36 2.63 10.06 -5.55
C GLY A 36 3.37 9.41 -6.72
N GLY A 37 2.89 8.24 -7.16
CA GLY A 37 3.27 7.55 -8.38
C GLY A 37 4.17 6.33 -8.18
N GLY A 38 4.59 5.99 -6.97
CA GLY A 38 5.48 4.86 -6.67
C GLY A 38 6.58 5.24 -5.68
N ILE A 39 7.54 4.34 -5.50
CA ILE A 39 8.64 4.50 -4.54
C ILE A 39 9.84 5.15 -5.23
N PRO A 40 10.39 6.27 -4.72
CA PRO A 40 11.61 6.82 -5.27
C PRO A 40 12.81 5.89 -5.09
N VAL A 41 13.66 5.78 -6.10
CA VAL A 41 14.96 5.11 -5.98
C VAL A 41 15.84 5.92 -5.03
N GLY A 42 16.61 5.23 -4.19
CA GLY A 42 17.38 5.81 -3.11
C GLY A 42 16.58 6.07 -1.84
N SER A 43 15.45 5.36 -1.65
CA SER A 43 14.56 5.53 -0.50
C SER A 43 14.32 4.28 0.32
N ILE A 44 13.85 4.50 1.56
CA ILE A 44 13.36 3.48 2.47
C ILE A 44 11.85 3.64 2.65
N LEU A 45 11.10 2.61 2.29
CA LEU A 45 9.70 2.43 2.63
C LEU A 45 9.60 1.52 3.86
N LEU A 46 9.12 2.08 4.96
CA LEU A 46 8.84 1.38 6.20
C LEU A 46 7.36 1.01 6.25
N LEU A 47 7.07 -0.27 6.48
CA LEU A 47 5.74 -0.82 6.62
C LEU A 47 5.58 -1.35 8.04
N GLU A 48 4.75 -0.70 8.83
CA GLU A 48 4.36 -1.20 10.15
C GLU A 48 3.48 -2.43 9.97
N GLU A 49 3.88 -3.53 10.59
CA GLU A 49 3.21 -4.82 10.42
C GLU A 49 1.80 -4.82 11.01
N ASP A 50 0.90 -5.50 10.30
CA ASP A 50 -0.41 -5.90 10.79
C ASP A 50 -0.32 -7.00 11.85
N GLU A 51 -1.43 -7.24 12.56
CA GLU A 51 -1.54 -8.36 13.49
C GLU A 51 -1.34 -9.68 12.73
N GLY A 52 -0.32 -10.44 13.11
CA GLY A 52 0.07 -11.68 12.42
C GLY A 52 0.91 -11.50 11.15
N SER A 53 1.33 -10.26 10.81
CA SER A 53 2.24 -9.93 9.70
C SER A 53 1.84 -10.50 8.33
N THR A 54 0.55 -10.78 8.09
CA THR A 54 0.09 -11.51 6.90
C THR A 54 0.07 -10.58 5.69
N TYR A 55 -0.55 -9.41 5.83
CA TYR A 55 -0.70 -8.45 4.73
C TYR A 55 0.58 -7.66 4.52
N SER A 56 1.33 -7.37 5.57
CA SER A 56 2.67 -6.77 5.46
C SER A 56 3.65 -7.67 4.71
N LYS A 57 3.66 -8.98 4.99
CA LYS A 57 4.41 -9.97 4.20
C LYS A 57 3.93 -9.99 2.74
N LEU A 58 2.62 -9.88 2.51
CA LEU A 58 2.08 -9.83 1.15
C LEU A 58 2.56 -8.59 0.37
N MET A 59 2.52 -7.41 0.97
CA MET A 59 3.02 -6.17 0.35
C MET A 59 4.52 -6.27 0.05
N LEU A 60 5.31 -6.84 0.97
CA LEU A 60 6.73 -7.12 0.74
C LEU A 60 6.95 -8.05 -0.46
N LYS A 61 6.14 -9.10 -0.58
CA LYS A 61 6.18 -10.01 -1.74
C LYS A 61 5.83 -9.31 -3.04
N CYS A 62 4.81 -8.45 -3.06
CA CYS A 62 4.48 -7.64 -4.25
C CYS A 62 5.66 -6.78 -4.70
N PHE A 63 6.33 -6.12 -3.74
CA PHE A 63 7.50 -5.28 -4.03
C PHE A 63 8.68 -6.06 -4.60
N LEU A 64 8.95 -7.25 -4.06
CA LEU A 64 10.01 -8.14 -4.54
C LEU A 64 9.67 -8.78 -5.90
N SER A 65 8.40 -9.14 -6.11
CA SER A 65 7.89 -9.66 -7.39
C SER A 65 8.07 -8.67 -8.53
N VAL A 66 7.85 -7.37 -8.31
CA VAL A 66 8.19 -6.32 -9.30
C VAL A 66 9.65 -6.39 -9.68
N GLY A 67 10.54 -6.52 -8.70
CA GLY A 67 11.97 -6.61 -8.96
C GLY A 67 12.30 -7.83 -9.82
N LEU A 68 11.75 -9.00 -9.46
CA LEU A 68 11.94 -10.24 -10.21
C LEU A 68 11.47 -10.11 -11.67
N SER A 69 10.25 -9.61 -11.88
CA SER A 69 9.67 -9.43 -13.22
C SER A 69 10.38 -8.36 -14.05
N CYS A 70 11.03 -7.38 -13.42
CA CYS A 70 11.83 -6.36 -14.10
C CYS A 70 13.30 -6.75 -14.30
N GLY A 71 13.72 -7.94 -13.86
CA GLY A 71 15.12 -8.37 -13.89
C GLY A 71 16.03 -7.56 -12.97
N HIS A 72 15.48 -7.00 -11.90
CA HIS A 72 16.23 -6.28 -10.87
C HIS A 72 16.87 -7.27 -9.88
N PRO A 73 18.12 -7.04 -9.45
CA PRO A 73 18.69 -7.79 -8.36
C PRO A 73 17.88 -7.63 -7.08
N LEU A 74 17.71 -8.73 -6.35
CA LEU A 74 16.97 -8.76 -5.09
C LEU A 74 17.92 -9.04 -3.92
N PHE A 75 17.66 -8.38 -2.80
CA PHE A 75 18.25 -8.74 -1.52
C PHE A 75 17.10 -9.03 -0.55
N ILE A 76 17.00 -10.28 -0.07
CA ILE A 76 15.92 -10.71 0.82
C ILE A 76 16.51 -11.04 2.18
N ALA A 77 16.10 -10.29 3.20
CA ALA A 77 16.52 -10.50 4.57
C ALA A 77 15.35 -10.84 5.48
N THR A 78 15.44 -11.95 6.21
CA THR A 78 14.44 -12.34 7.21
C THR A 78 15.06 -13.32 8.20
N GLN A 79 14.67 -13.18 9.47
CA GLN A 79 14.95 -14.20 10.49
C GLN A 79 13.69 -14.96 10.90
N LYS A 80 12.50 -14.52 10.47
CA LYS A 80 11.22 -15.19 10.81
C LYS A 80 11.09 -16.55 10.13
N THR A 81 11.60 -16.68 8.90
CA THR A 81 11.62 -17.91 8.11
C THR A 81 12.89 -17.95 7.26
N ALA A 82 13.17 -19.07 6.58
CA ALA A 82 14.27 -19.12 5.62
C ALA A 82 14.05 -18.10 4.48
N PRO A 83 15.00 -17.21 4.15
CA PRO A 83 14.81 -16.20 3.09
C PRO A 83 14.42 -16.78 1.73
N GLN A 84 14.89 -17.99 1.42
CA GLN A 84 14.54 -18.73 0.20
C GLN A 84 13.04 -19.11 0.17
N SER A 85 12.40 -19.30 1.32
CA SER A 85 10.95 -19.55 1.39
C SER A 85 10.15 -18.34 0.90
N VAL A 86 10.57 -17.13 1.28
CA VAL A 86 9.95 -15.88 0.81
C VAL A 86 10.10 -15.74 -0.70
N ALA A 87 11.27 -16.10 -1.23
CA ALA A 87 11.55 -16.06 -2.66
C ALA A 87 10.71 -17.07 -3.48
N LYS A 88 10.46 -18.26 -2.92
CA LYS A 88 9.55 -19.26 -3.52
C LYS A 88 8.09 -18.82 -3.52
N GLU A 89 7.70 -17.95 -2.59
CA GLU A 89 6.35 -17.37 -2.51
C GLU A 89 6.14 -16.14 -3.43
N LEU A 90 7.16 -15.71 -4.18
CA LEU A 90 7.02 -14.58 -5.10
C LEU A 90 6.03 -14.93 -6.23
N MET A 91 5.26 -13.92 -6.62
CA MET A 91 4.19 -14.03 -7.61
C MET A 91 4.67 -13.65 -9.01
N PRO A 92 4.22 -14.35 -10.06
CA PRO A 92 4.52 -13.98 -11.43
C PRO A 92 3.71 -12.74 -11.84
N SER A 93 4.29 -11.88 -12.68
CA SER A 93 3.53 -10.86 -13.37
C SER A 93 2.55 -11.53 -14.34
N LEU A 94 1.30 -11.07 -14.35
CA LEU A 94 0.37 -11.38 -15.42
C LEU A 94 0.84 -10.64 -16.68
N GLU A 95 1.54 -11.34 -17.57
CA GLU A 95 1.72 -10.86 -18.94
C GLU A 95 0.35 -10.84 -19.62
N GLU A 96 0.11 -9.85 -20.49
CA GLU A 96 -1.05 -9.84 -21.37
C GLU A 96 -0.98 -11.04 -22.32
N THR A 97 -1.39 -12.22 -21.86
CA THR A 97 -1.89 -13.23 -22.77
C THR A 97 -3.16 -12.63 -23.35
N ASN A 98 -3.05 -12.09 -24.58
CA ASN A 98 -4.13 -11.67 -25.48
C ASN A 98 -5.50 -12.14 -24.99
N VAL A 99 -6.11 -11.37 -24.09
CA VAL A 99 -7.53 -11.52 -23.82
C VAL A 99 -8.13 -10.84 -25.04
N PRO A 100 -8.79 -11.56 -25.96
CA PRO A 100 -9.38 -10.90 -27.10
C PRO A 100 -10.29 -9.80 -26.56
N GLU A 101 -9.97 -8.56 -26.91
CA GLU A 101 -10.91 -7.45 -26.86
C GLU A 101 -12.12 -7.88 -27.69
N HIS A 102 -13.09 -8.54 -27.08
CA HIS A 102 -14.51 -8.56 -27.42
C HIS A 102 -15.23 -9.72 -26.73
N LYS A 103 -16.19 -9.35 -25.88
CA LYS A 103 -17.46 -10.04 -25.49
C LYS A 103 -17.60 -10.30 -24.00
N LEU A 104 -17.84 -9.25 -23.23
CA LEU A 104 -18.64 -9.34 -22.00
C LEU A 104 -19.66 -8.20 -21.95
N LEU A 105 -20.58 -8.22 -22.90
CA LEU A 105 -21.94 -7.68 -22.74
C LEU A 105 -22.87 -8.67 -23.44
N PRO A 106 -23.74 -9.41 -22.72
CA PRO A 106 -24.97 -9.88 -23.34
C PRO A 106 -25.75 -8.64 -23.75
N LYS A 107 -26.00 -8.48 -25.06
CA LYS A 107 -27.10 -7.64 -25.52
C LYS A 107 -28.37 -8.33 -25.03
N ASP A 108 -28.95 -7.82 -23.95
CA ASP A 108 -30.38 -7.99 -23.75
C ASP A 108 -31.01 -6.72 -23.18
N SER A 109 -32.07 -6.34 -23.88
CA SER A 109 -33.16 -5.42 -23.52
C SER A 109 -32.82 -3.99 -23.10
N GLN A 110 -33.25 -3.09 -23.98
CA GLN A 110 -33.57 -1.69 -23.76
C GLN A 110 -34.25 -1.46 -22.39
N ASP A 111 -33.60 -0.68 -21.52
CA ASP A 111 -34.28 0.35 -20.73
C ASP A 111 -33.28 1.43 -20.30
N GLU A 112 -33.25 2.49 -21.10
CA GLU A 112 -32.43 3.68 -20.92
C GLU A 112 -33.03 4.52 -19.77
N LEU A 113 -32.55 4.32 -18.55
CA LEU A 113 -32.92 5.15 -17.39
C LEU A 113 -32.41 6.60 -17.59
N LYS A 114 -33.29 7.46 -18.12
CA LYS A 114 -33.08 8.89 -18.50
C LYS A 114 -32.51 9.83 -17.42
N ILE A 115 -32.33 9.38 -16.18
CA ILE A 115 -31.87 10.24 -15.08
C ILE A 115 -30.34 10.21 -14.93
N ALA A 116 -29.66 9.16 -15.39
CA ALA A 116 -28.23 8.95 -15.17
C ALA A 116 -27.30 9.59 -16.23
N TRP A 117 -27.83 10.37 -17.19
CA TRP A 117 -27.04 11.02 -18.24
C TRP A 117 -25.94 11.95 -17.69
N ARG A 118 -26.19 12.62 -16.55
CA ARG A 118 -25.23 13.58 -15.97
C ARG A 118 -23.97 12.94 -15.39
N TYR A 119 -24.01 11.65 -15.06
CA TYR A 119 -22.85 10.92 -14.55
C TYR A 119 -22.09 10.17 -15.65
N GLN A 120 -22.61 10.15 -16.87
CA GLN A 120 -21.98 9.48 -18.00
C GLN A 120 -20.63 10.12 -18.40
N ASN A 121 -20.47 11.41 -18.09
CA ASN A 121 -19.24 12.19 -18.32
C ASN A 121 -18.51 12.56 -17.03
N ALA A 122 -18.93 12.05 -15.87
CA ALA A 122 -18.11 12.18 -14.66
C ALA A 122 -16.85 11.32 -14.90
N PRO A 123 -15.63 11.83 -14.63
CA PRO A 123 -14.44 10.98 -14.69
C PRO A 123 -14.63 9.88 -13.64
N GLN A 124 -15.03 8.70 -14.09
CA GLN A 124 -15.02 7.50 -13.27
C GLN A 124 -13.55 7.31 -12.88
N LEU A 125 -13.23 7.60 -11.62
CA LEU A 125 -11.92 7.41 -11.04
C LEU A 125 -11.71 5.90 -10.80
N ASP A 126 -11.82 5.13 -11.88
CA ASP A 126 -11.52 3.71 -11.89
C ASP A 126 -10.01 3.57 -11.85
N SER A 127 -9.46 3.50 -10.63
CA SER A 127 -8.07 3.16 -10.30
C SER A 127 -7.63 1.76 -10.80
N THR A 128 -8.44 1.13 -11.64
CA THR A 128 -8.21 -0.18 -12.26
C THR A 128 -8.10 -0.13 -13.80
N ARG A 129 -8.29 1.03 -14.44
CA ARG A 129 -8.25 1.19 -15.91
C ARG A 129 -6.97 1.85 -16.47
N SER A 130 -5.82 1.66 -15.82
CA SER A 130 -4.54 1.92 -16.50
C SER A 130 -4.13 0.66 -17.27
N SER A 131 -3.96 0.76 -18.59
CA SER A 131 -3.29 -0.28 -19.37
C SER A 131 -1.97 -0.63 -18.68
N PRO A 132 -1.64 -1.92 -18.48
CA PRO A 132 -0.42 -2.31 -17.79
C PRO A 132 0.78 -1.85 -18.62
N SER A 133 1.42 -0.76 -18.18
CA SER A 133 2.74 -0.38 -18.67
C SER A 133 3.78 -1.28 -18.01
N SER A 134 5.01 -1.34 -18.56
CA SER A 134 6.14 -2.04 -17.93
C SER A 134 6.42 -1.61 -16.47
N PHE A 135 5.89 -0.45 -16.06
CA PHE A 135 5.93 0.04 -14.68
C PHE A 135 4.81 -0.53 -13.78
N SER A 136 3.60 -0.70 -14.32
CA SER A 136 2.40 -1.08 -13.55
C SER A 136 1.99 -2.51 -13.86
N GLN A 137 2.77 -3.46 -13.33
CA GLN A 137 2.50 -4.88 -13.46
C GLN A 137 1.40 -5.31 -12.49
N VAL A 138 0.60 -6.29 -12.93
CA VAL A 138 -0.45 -6.88 -12.11
C VAL A 138 0.00 -8.28 -11.69
N PHE A 139 0.02 -8.53 -10.39
CA PHE A 139 0.39 -9.82 -9.84
C PHE A 139 -0.84 -10.61 -9.43
N ASP A 140 -0.75 -11.92 -9.63
CA ASP A 140 -1.75 -12.87 -9.19
C ASP A 140 -1.33 -13.52 -7.88
N LEU A 141 -2.07 -13.23 -6.81
CA LEU A 141 -1.74 -13.69 -5.46
C LEU A 141 -1.87 -15.21 -5.26
N SER A 142 -2.51 -15.94 -6.17
CA SER A 142 -2.70 -17.39 -6.03
C SER A 142 -1.68 -18.24 -6.78
N GLN A 143 -0.74 -17.60 -7.50
CA GLN A 143 0.32 -18.28 -8.23
C GLN A 143 1.68 -17.91 -7.64
N THR A 144 2.61 -18.85 -7.76
CA THR A 144 4.01 -18.66 -7.42
C THR A 144 4.87 -18.83 -8.67
N VAL A 145 6.01 -18.14 -8.69
CA VAL A 145 6.96 -18.17 -9.79
C VAL A 145 7.58 -19.57 -9.92
N SER A 146 7.92 -19.99 -11.14
CA SER A 146 8.60 -21.27 -11.38
C SER A 146 10.03 -21.28 -10.84
N GLU A 147 10.50 -22.46 -10.43
CA GLU A 147 11.87 -22.63 -9.93
C GLU A 147 12.93 -22.24 -10.98
N ASP A 148 12.65 -22.44 -12.27
CA ASP A 148 13.53 -22.04 -13.38
C ASP A 148 13.74 -20.52 -13.45
N THR A 149 12.68 -19.75 -13.20
CA THR A 149 12.75 -18.28 -13.19
C THR A 149 13.55 -17.81 -11.98
N LEU A 150 13.32 -18.45 -10.83
CA LEU A 150 14.03 -18.14 -9.60
C LEU A 150 15.53 -18.48 -9.70
N GLY A 151 15.88 -19.59 -10.34
CA GLY A 151 17.28 -20.01 -10.55
C GLY A 151 18.08 -19.12 -11.49
N LYS A 152 17.40 -18.35 -12.37
CA LYS A 152 18.03 -17.37 -13.26
C LYS A 152 18.14 -15.97 -12.64
N ALA A 153 17.42 -15.71 -11.56
CA ALA A 153 17.36 -14.40 -10.93
C ALA A 153 18.59 -14.12 -10.06
N ASP A 154 19.05 -12.86 -10.05
CA ASP A 154 20.11 -12.39 -9.15
C ASP A 154 19.51 -12.08 -7.78
N ILE A 155 19.48 -13.08 -6.90
CA ILE A 155 18.90 -12.96 -5.55
C ILE A 155 19.97 -13.27 -4.51
N LYS A 156 20.23 -12.33 -3.62
CA LYS A 156 21.03 -12.53 -2.42
C LYS A 156 20.14 -12.67 -1.19
N TYR A 157 20.50 -13.61 -0.33
CA TYR A 157 19.75 -13.94 0.88
C TYR A 157 20.54 -13.53 2.12
N PHE A 158 19.84 -13.08 3.15
CA PHE A 158 20.42 -12.89 4.48
C PHE A 158 19.46 -13.38 5.57
N PRO A 159 19.91 -14.21 6.52
CA PRO A 159 21.23 -14.85 6.55
C PRO A 159 21.37 -15.88 5.42
N GLU A 160 22.61 -16.13 4.95
CA GLU A 160 22.88 -17.14 3.92
C GLU A 160 22.71 -18.56 4.47
N CYS A 161 23.07 -18.76 5.74
CA CYS A 161 22.88 -19.98 6.52
C CYS A 161 22.29 -19.64 7.90
N PHE A 162 21.48 -20.55 8.47
CA PHE A 162 21.01 -20.45 9.85
C PHE A 162 21.99 -21.20 10.76
N ASP A 163 23.21 -20.68 10.86
CA ASP A 163 24.25 -21.21 11.75
C ASP A 163 24.12 -20.70 13.19
N LYS A 164 23.29 -19.67 13.40
CA LYS A 164 22.99 -19.05 14.68
C LYS A 164 21.49 -18.81 14.83
N ASP A 165 21.04 -18.75 16.08
CA ASP A 165 19.64 -18.49 16.42
C ASP A 165 19.23 -17.03 16.19
N GLN A 166 20.18 -16.09 16.30
CA GLN A 166 19.95 -14.66 16.14
C GLN A 166 21.10 -14.00 15.39
N PHE A 167 20.76 -13.15 14.42
CA PHE A 167 21.69 -12.28 13.71
C PHE A 167 21.57 -10.83 14.16
N THR A 168 22.70 -10.12 14.08
CA THR A 168 22.78 -8.72 14.50
C THR A 168 22.43 -7.76 13.37
N TYR A 169 21.98 -6.56 13.73
CA TYR A 169 21.78 -5.50 12.75
C TYR A 169 23.08 -5.03 12.07
N ASP A 170 24.23 -5.13 12.74
CA ASP A 170 25.52 -4.77 12.12
C ASP A 170 25.95 -5.81 11.06
N GLU A 171 25.68 -7.11 11.27
CA GLU A 171 25.89 -8.15 10.24
C GLU A 171 24.99 -7.90 9.03
N LEU A 172 23.69 -7.62 9.24
CA LEU A 172 22.77 -7.28 8.17
C LEU A 172 23.23 -6.04 7.39
N PHE A 173 23.63 -4.98 8.11
CA PHE A 173 24.12 -3.76 7.47
C PHE A 173 25.37 -4.04 6.62
N SER A 174 26.32 -4.82 7.13
CA SER A 174 27.55 -5.17 6.41
C SER A 174 27.24 -5.96 5.14
N ALA A 175 26.28 -6.89 5.19
CA ALA A 175 25.82 -7.64 4.02
C ALA A 175 25.19 -6.72 2.96
N ILE A 176 24.33 -5.78 3.37
CA ILE A 176 23.70 -4.79 2.47
C ILE A 176 24.76 -3.86 1.88
N GLN A 177 25.66 -3.33 2.72
CA GLN A 177 26.72 -2.42 2.32
C GLN A 177 27.61 -3.03 1.25
N THR A 178 27.98 -4.31 1.41
CA THR A 178 28.79 -5.04 0.43
C THR A 178 28.11 -5.04 -0.95
N VAL A 179 26.83 -5.42 -1.03
CA VAL A 179 26.08 -5.47 -2.29
C VAL A 179 25.94 -4.08 -2.93
N VAL A 180 25.63 -3.07 -2.11
CA VAL A 180 25.44 -1.70 -2.60
C VAL A 180 26.74 -1.14 -3.16
N LEU A 181 27.85 -1.22 -2.41
CA LEU A 181 29.13 -0.66 -2.82
C LEU A 181 29.73 -1.38 -4.03
N GLU A 182 29.49 -2.69 -4.19
CA GLU A 182 30.04 -3.45 -5.31
C GLU A 182 29.42 -3.11 -6.67
N ARG A 183 28.10 -2.83 -6.71
CA ARG A 183 27.31 -2.82 -7.95
C ARG A 183 26.34 -1.64 -8.13
N HIS A 184 25.87 -1.03 -7.04
CA HIS A 184 24.71 -0.12 -7.08
C HIS A 184 24.96 1.27 -6.49
N HIS A 185 26.16 1.57 -5.97
CA HIS A 185 26.53 2.91 -5.53
C HIS A 185 26.54 3.89 -6.71
N VAL A 186 26.15 5.15 -6.47
CA VAL A 186 26.00 6.17 -7.52
C VAL A 186 27.30 6.45 -8.29
N ASP A 187 28.45 6.31 -7.63
CA ASP A 187 29.76 6.50 -8.28
C ASP A 187 30.08 5.42 -9.33
N HIS A 188 29.54 4.21 -9.15
CA HIS A 188 29.88 3.05 -9.98
C HIS A 188 28.64 2.16 -10.24
N PRO A 189 27.62 2.65 -10.96
CA PRO A 189 26.52 1.80 -11.40
C PRO A 189 27.04 0.85 -12.47
N LYS A 190 27.63 -0.27 -12.05
CA LYS A 190 28.06 -1.34 -12.97
C LYS A 190 26.86 -1.95 -13.69
N LEU A 191 25.71 -1.96 -13.02
CA LEU A 191 24.46 -2.48 -13.52
C LEU A 191 23.48 -1.34 -13.86
N LYS A 192 22.85 -1.43 -15.03
CA LYS A 192 21.72 -0.56 -15.42
C LYS A 192 20.40 -1.10 -14.85
N THR A 193 20.37 -1.35 -13.54
CA THR A 193 19.22 -1.89 -12.82
C THR A 193 19.08 -1.23 -11.45
N VAL A 194 17.92 -1.41 -10.82
CA VAL A 194 17.68 -0.97 -9.45
C VAL A 194 17.80 -2.19 -8.54
N LEU A 195 18.49 -2.07 -7.40
CA LEU A 195 18.51 -3.10 -6.37
C LEU A 195 17.25 -3.01 -5.50
N LYS A 196 16.51 -4.11 -5.35
CA LYS A 196 15.32 -4.19 -4.50
C LYS A 196 15.65 -4.94 -3.22
N ILE A 197 15.65 -4.24 -2.09
CA ILE A 197 15.98 -4.79 -0.78
C ILE A 197 14.70 -4.99 0.00
N GLY A 198 14.33 -6.23 0.31
CA GLY A 198 13.20 -6.57 1.17
C GLY A 198 13.69 -7.10 2.51
N ILE A 199 13.33 -6.43 3.61
CA ILE A 199 13.69 -6.84 4.97
C ILE A 199 12.41 -7.12 5.75
N GLN A 200 12.26 -8.35 6.23
CA GLN A 200 11.07 -8.78 6.96
C GLN A 200 11.31 -8.85 8.48
N GLY A 201 10.36 -8.34 9.25
CA GLY A 201 10.28 -8.52 10.70
C GLY A 201 11.37 -7.80 11.47
N LEU A 202 11.80 -6.63 10.98
CA LEU A 202 12.75 -5.78 11.68
C LEU A 202 12.15 -5.36 13.04
N GLY A 203 12.96 -5.30 14.09
CA GLY A 203 12.49 -4.94 15.44
C GLY A 203 11.86 -6.08 16.24
N SER A 204 11.73 -7.29 15.67
CA SER A 204 11.41 -8.49 16.44
C SER A 204 12.60 -8.95 17.31
N ASP A 205 12.30 -9.75 18.33
CA ASP A 205 13.29 -10.32 19.26
C ASP A 205 14.33 -11.25 18.59
N LEU A 206 14.14 -11.57 17.31
CA LEU A 206 15.08 -12.33 16.49
C LEU A 206 16.32 -11.49 16.13
N TRP A 207 16.20 -10.16 16.10
CA TRP A 207 17.29 -9.27 15.74
C TRP A 207 17.99 -8.72 16.99
N GLN A 208 19.32 -8.78 16.99
CA GLN A 208 20.13 -8.20 18.06
C GLN A 208 20.79 -6.87 17.65
N GLY A 209 20.95 -5.98 18.63
CA GLY A 209 21.71 -4.73 18.50
C GLY A 209 20.84 -3.48 18.42
N ASP A 210 21.45 -2.36 18.05
CA ASP A 210 20.79 -1.05 17.99
C ASP A 210 20.10 -0.83 16.63
N LEU A 211 18.78 -1.04 16.63
CA LEU A 211 17.90 -0.82 15.49
C LEU A 211 17.97 0.62 14.93
N VAL A 212 18.01 1.64 15.79
CA VAL A 212 17.99 3.04 15.35
C VAL A 212 19.31 3.40 14.68
N ARG A 213 20.43 2.93 15.25
CA ARG A 213 21.75 3.07 14.62
C ARG A 213 21.81 2.37 13.27
N PHE A 214 21.22 1.17 13.16
CA PHE A 214 21.09 0.46 11.89
C PHE A 214 20.30 1.27 10.86
N MET A 215 19.10 1.73 11.20
CA MET A 215 18.25 2.53 10.32
C MET A 215 18.96 3.81 9.87
N TYR A 216 19.69 4.48 10.77
CA TYR A 216 20.48 5.66 10.45
C TYR A 216 21.58 5.35 9.42
N LYS A 217 22.39 4.31 9.66
CA LYS A 217 23.43 3.88 8.72
C LYS A 217 22.84 3.49 7.36
N LEU A 218 21.74 2.74 7.37
CA LEU A 218 21.05 2.29 6.16
C LEU A 218 20.51 3.49 5.36
N SER A 219 19.87 4.46 6.01
CA SER A 219 19.33 5.66 5.35
C SER A 219 20.41 6.45 4.60
N ASN A 220 21.62 6.53 5.17
CA ASN A 220 22.74 7.23 4.54
C ASN A 220 23.30 6.45 3.35
N LEU A 221 23.42 5.12 3.48
CA LEU A 221 23.89 4.25 2.39
C LEU A 221 22.94 4.26 1.19
N ILE A 222 21.63 4.21 1.45
CA ILE A 222 20.64 4.04 0.39
C ILE A 222 20.46 5.32 -0.43
N LYS A 223 20.54 6.51 0.19
CA LYS A 223 20.44 7.81 -0.50
C LYS A 223 21.48 8.00 -1.61
N SER A 224 22.66 7.39 -1.49
CA SER A 224 23.73 7.44 -2.51
C SER A 224 23.79 6.17 -3.37
N SER A 225 22.67 5.47 -3.55
CA SER A 225 22.60 4.22 -4.30
C SER A 225 21.39 4.14 -5.24
N TYR A 226 21.51 3.33 -6.29
CA TYR A 226 20.39 2.89 -7.12
C TYR A 226 19.66 1.70 -6.49
N ALA A 227 19.29 1.83 -5.21
CA ALA A 227 18.57 0.81 -4.46
C ALA A 227 17.27 1.36 -3.88
N CYS A 228 16.31 0.47 -3.63
CA CYS A 228 15.06 0.79 -2.97
C CYS A 228 14.83 -0.26 -1.88
N VAL A 229 14.49 0.19 -0.67
CA VAL A 229 14.28 -0.71 0.47
C VAL A 229 12.82 -0.72 0.88
N MET A 230 12.26 -1.92 1.08
CA MET A 230 11.00 -2.12 1.79
C MET A 230 11.28 -2.92 3.07
N ILE A 231 10.90 -2.35 4.21
CA ILE A 231 11.14 -2.92 5.54
C ILE A 231 9.78 -3.18 6.19
N THR A 232 9.52 -4.40 6.67
CA THR A 232 8.40 -4.65 7.59
C THR A 232 8.89 -4.54 9.04
N LEU A 233 8.21 -3.72 9.84
CA LEU A 233 8.58 -3.42 11.22
C LEU A 233 7.58 -4.05 12.19
N SER A 234 8.06 -4.93 13.07
CA SER A 234 7.26 -5.53 14.14
C SER A 234 7.06 -4.53 15.28
N THR A 235 6.11 -3.61 15.11
CA THR A 235 5.82 -2.52 16.06
C THR A 235 5.39 -3.03 17.44
N SER A 236 4.76 -4.20 17.51
CA SER A 236 4.31 -4.82 18.77
C SER A 236 5.45 -5.21 19.73
N CYS A 237 6.67 -5.40 19.21
CA CYS A 237 7.86 -5.75 20.00
C CYS A 237 8.68 -4.53 20.42
N LEU A 238 8.30 -3.32 19.98
CA LEU A 238 9.11 -2.12 20.12
C LEU A 238 8.46 -1.08 21.02
N ASP A 239 9.30 -0.28 21.70
CA ASP A 239 8.82 0.90 22.40
C ASP A 239 8.37 2.00 21.41
N PRO A 240 7.35 2.80 21.75
CA PRO A 240 6.85 3.86 20.86
C PRO A 240 7.92 4.88 20.46
N GLY A 241 8.92 5.13 21.31
CA GLY A 241 10.03 6.04 21.02
C GLY A 241 10.95 5.51 19.92
N THR A 242 11.25 4.22 19.93
CA THR A 242 12.02 3.55 18.87
C THR A 242 11.24 3.48 17.57
N VAL A 243 9.93 3.17 17.62
CA VAL A 243 9.07 3.21 16.43
C VAL A 243 9.10 4.60 15.79
N SER A 244 8.85 5.66 16.58
CA SER A 244 8.87 7.05 16.08
C SER A 244 10.22 7.43 15.48
N ARG A 245 11.35 7.02 16.09
CA ARG A 245 12.68 7.24 15.52
C ARG A 245 12.87 6.51 14.20
N CYS A 246 12.39 5.29 14.06
CA CYS A 246 12.44 4.55 12.80
C CYS A 246 11.58 5.23 11.70
N GLN A 247 10.39 5.70 12.05
CA GLN A 247 9.51 6.46 11.15
C GLN A 247 10.19 7.76 10.66
N HIS A 248 10.93 8.45 11.53
CA HIS A 248 11.69 9.64 11.15
C HIS A 248 12.83 9.33 10.18
N LEU A 249 13.50 8.19 10.34
CA LEU A 249 14.63 7.78 9.49
C LEU A 249 14.19 7.19 8.14
N ALA A 250 12.96 6.71 8.00
CA ALA A 250 12.39 6.24 6.74
C ALA A 250 11.87 7.39 5.88
N ASP A 251 11.78 7.21 4.56
CA ASP A 251 11.27 8.24 3.64
C ASP A 251 9.75 8.15 3.46
N ILE A 252 9.22 6.93 3.45
CA ILE A 252 7.80 6.62 3.37
C ILE A 252 7.46 5.69 4.54
N VAL A 253 6.37 5.98 5.25
CA VAL A 253 5.87 5.15 6.35
C VAL A 253 4.41 4.83 6.10
N LEU A 254 4.13 3.53 6.01
CA LEU A 254 2.81 2.96 5.82
C LEU A 254 2.47 2.09 7.03
N ARG A 255 1.19 2.03 7.39
CA ARG A 255 0.70 1.19 8.49
C ARG A 255 -0.54 0.43 8.07
N LEU A 256 -0.59 -0.83 8.46
CA LEU A 256 -1.72 -1.72 8.23
C LEU A 256 -2.36 -2.08 9.57
N ASP A 257 -3.66 -1.83 9.72
CA ASP A 257 -4.43 -2.32 10.86
C ASP A 257 -5.44 -3.36 10.36
N THR A 258 -5.29 -4.61 10.78
CA THR A 258 -6.23 -5.68 10.46
C THR A 258 -7.48 -5.59 11.30
N LEU A 259 -8.65 -5.70 10.65
CA LEU A 259 -9.93 -5.65 11.34
C LEU A 259 -10.38 -7.06 11.74
N SER A 260 -10.42 -7.30 13.04
CA SER A 260 -10.99 -8.50 13.63
C SER A 260 -12.48 -8.61 13.29
N PRO A 261 -13.03 -9.83 13.09
CA PRO A 261 -14.44 -10.01 12.71
C PRO A 261 -15.45 -9.45 13.71
N GLY A 262 -15.06 -9.30 14.99
CA GLY A 262 -15.93 -8.80 16.06
C GLY A 262 -16.05 -7.28 16.12
N ASP A 263 -15.11 -6.54 15.53
CA ASP A 263 -15.04 -5.06 15.61
C ASP A 263 -15.53 -4.38 14.32
N ARG A 264 -16.24 -5.12 13.46
CA ARG A 264 -16.66 -4.60 12.14
C ARG A 264 -18.01 -3.92 12.25
N ASP A 265 -18.01 -2.60 12.05
CA ASP A 265 -19.21 -1.92 11.63
C ASP A 265 -19.70 -2.49 10.29
N HIS A 266 -21.02 -2.47 10.06
CA HIS A 266 -21.62 -3.10 8.87
C HIS A 266 -21.00 -2.64 7.53
N TYR A 267 -20.51 -1.41 7.46
CA TYR A 267 -19.89 -0.82 6.27
C TYR A 267 -18.42 -1.25 6.06
N LEU A 268 -17.74 -1.75 7.09
CA LEU A 268 -16.35 -2.22 7.01
C LEU A 268 -16.24 -3.72 6.65
N ASN A 269 -17.36 -4.43 6.53
CA ASN A 269 -17.40 -5.88 6.31
C ASN A 269 -16.71 -6.33 5.02
N GLU A 270 -16.64 -5.48 4.00
CA GLU A 270 -15.95 -5.81 2.75
C GLU A 270 -14.43 -5.65 2.82
N TYR A 271 -13.91 -5.02 3.88
CA TYR A 271 -12.48 -4.76 4.08
C TYR A 271 -11.86 -5.78 5.02
N HIS A 272 -10.59 -6.08 4.76
CA HIS A 272 -9.78 -6.93 5.63
C HIS A 272 -9.07 -6.11 6.71
N GLY A 273 -8.90 -4.80 6.46
CA GLY A 273 -8.32 -3.87 7.40
C GLY A 273 -8.25 -2.45 6.86
N LEU A 274 -7.68 -1.56 7.68
CA LEU A 274 -7.45 -0.15 7.40
C LEU A 274 -5.99 0.06 6.98
N PHE A 275 -5.78 1.03 6.09
CA PHE A 275 -4.48 1.39 5.57
C PHE A 275 -4.20 2.85 5.89
N TYR A 276 -3.03 3.14 6.45
CA TYR A 276 -2.65 4.49 6.84
C TYR A 276 -1.31 4.87 6.21
N ILE A 277 -1.21 6.15 5.89
CA ILE A 277 0.00 6.76 5.37
C ILE A 277 0.50 7.73 6.42
N SER A 278 1.42 7.28 7.26
CA SER A 278 1.97 8.08 8.35
C SER A 278 2.97 9.11 7.83
N LYS A 279 3.72 8.77 6.78
CA LYS A 279 4.73 9.66 6.18
C LYS A 279 4.85 9.40 4.68
N GLN A 280 5.01 10.47 3.91
CA GLN A 280 5.29 10.41 2.49
C GLN A 280 6.61 11.10 2.16
N SER A 281 7.24 10.68 1.05
CA SER A 281 8.54 11.20 0.66
C SER A 281 8.46 12.67 0.22
N SER A 282 9.32 13.49 0.81
CA SER A 282 9.55 14.89 0.42
C SER A 282 10.82 15.05 -0.44
N MET A 283 11.33 13.97 -1.03
CA MET A 283 12.57 14.05 -1.80
C MET A 283 12.44 14.98 -3.01
N ASN A 284 13.45 15.82 -3.22
CA ASN A 284 13.54 16.82 -4.30
C ASN A 284 12.30 17.73 -4.43
N SER A 285 11.56 17.95 -3.36
CA SER A 285 10.37 18.80 -3.35
C SER A 285 10.22 19.52 -2.01
N LEU A 286 9.74 20.78 -2.05
CA LEU A 286 9.40 21.53 -0.84
C LEU A 286 8.08 21.03 -0.22
N GLY A 287 7.24 20.38 -1.01
CA GLY A 287 5.95 19.83 -0.59
C GLY A 287 5.88 18.32 -0.77
N VAL A 288 5.12 17.68 0.09
CA VAL A 288 4.79 16.26 0.02
C VAL A 288 3.57 16.06 -0.88
N HIS A 289 3.44 14.88 -1.50
CA HIS A 289 2.22 14.55 -2.23
C HIS A 289 1.09 14.33 -1.22
N ILE A 290 -0.01 15.04 -1.42
CA ILE A 290 -1.19 14.94 -0.57
C ILE A 290 -2.18 14.04 -1.30
N PRO A 291 -2.51 12.86 -0.76
CA PRO A 291 -3.51 11.98 -1.37
C PRO A 291 -4.92 12.59 -1.27
N ASP A 292 -5.84 12.14 -2.14
CA ASP A 292 -7.23 12.65 -2.21
C ASP A 292 -8.11 12.28 -0.99
N SER A 293 -7.58 11.45 -0.10
CA SER A 293 -8.24 10.97 1.12
C SER A 293 -7.19 10.57 2.14
N ASN A 294 -7.57 10.61 3.41
CA ASN A 294 -6.79 10.03 4.51
C ASN A 294 -7.34 8.66 4.94
N ASP A 295 -8.59 8.35 4.57
CA ASP A 295 -9.27 7.12 4.97
C ASP A 295 -9.17 6.09 3.84
N TRP A 296 -8.37 5.05 4.08
CA TRP A 296 -8.12 3.96 3.13
C TRP A 296 -8.41 2.61 3.77
N GLY A 297 -9.07 1.74 3.00
CA GLY A 297 -9.31 0.35 3.36
C GLY A 297 -8.56 -0.56 2.40
N PHE A 298 -8.09 -1.70 2.89
CA PHE A 298 -7.51 -2.72 2.04
C PHE A 298 -8.37 -3.98 2.00
N LYS A 299 -8.44 -4.60 0.82
CA LYS A 299 -9.13 -5.87 0.64
C LYS A 299 -8.47 -6.76 -0.42
N LEU A 300 -8.62 -8.05 -0.23
CA LEU A 300 -8.28 -9.06 -1.23
C LEU A 300 -9.48 -9.30 -2.13
N LYS A 301 -9.38 -8.95 -3.42
CA LYS A 301 -10.47 -9.16 -4.39
C LYS A 301 -9.90 -9.75 -5.67
N ARG A 302 -10.51 -10.85 -6.13
CA ARG A 302 -10.13 -11.53 -7.39
C ARG A 302 -8.62 -11.79 -7.50
N ARG A 303 -8.01 -12.35 -6.43
CA ARG A 303 -6.58 -12.68 -6.38
C ARG A 303 -5.65 -11.47 -6.51
N ARG A 304 -6.12 -10.27 -6.12
CA ARG A 304 -5.35 -9.02 -6.08
C ARG A 304 -5.49 -8.34 -4.73
N PHE A 305 -4.44 -7.65 -4.32
CA PHE A 305 -4.44 -6.77 -3.15
C PHE A 305 -4.85 -5.36 -3.60
N ILE A 306 -5.95 -4.84 -3.06
CA ILE A 306 -6.55 -3.57 -3.46
C ILE A 306 -6.60 -2.65 -2.24
N ILE A 307 -6.11 -1.43 -2.40
CA ILE A 307 -6.30 -0.33 -1.47
C ILE A 307 -7.25 0.67 -2.13
N GLU A 308 -8.32 1.04 -1.45
CA GLU A 308 -9.31 1.98 -1.98
C GLU A 308 -9.82 2.92 -0.87
N LYS A 309 -10.39 4.05 -1.30
CA LYS A 309 -10.92 5.05 -0.39
C LYS A 309 -12.11 4.48 0.37
N LEU A 310 -12.12 4.65 1.69
CA LEU A 310 -13.29 4.28 2.49
C LEU A 310 -14.42 5.25 2.17
N HIS A 311 -15.54 4.71 1.70
CA HIS A 311 -16.78 5.45 1.53
C HIS A 311 -17.66 5.18 2.74
N LEU A 312 -17.73 6.15 3.65
CA LEU A 312 -18.74 6.11 4.69
C LEU A 312 -20.11 6.23 4.02
N PRO A 313 -21.06 5.33 4.32
CA PRO A 313 -22.43 5.51 3.87
C PRO A 313 -22.93 6.85 4.42
N PRO A 314 -23.75 7.60 3.65
CA PRO A 314 -24.34 8.83 4.17
C PRO A 314 -25.08 8.49 5.47
N GLU A 315 -24.85 9.27 6.53
CA GLU A 315 -25.63 9.16 7.76
C GLU A 315 -27.10 9.38 7.40
N LEU A 316 -27.82 8.28 7.21
CA LEU A 316 -29.26 8.28 7.31
C LEU A 316 -29.51 8.56 8.78
N GLN A 317 -29.76 9.83 9.13
CA GLN A 317 -30.51 10.12 10.33
C GLN A 317 -31.71 9.20 10.24
N ASP A 318 -31.85 8.30 11.21
CA ASP A 318 -33.12 7.64 11.48
C ASP A 318 -34.11 8.78 11.72
N SER A 319 -34.72 9.24 10.63
CA SER A 319 -35.95 10.00 10.70
C SER A 319 -36.88 9.00 11.36
N LYS A 320 -37.00 9.10 12.68
CA LYS A 320 -38.19 8.69 13.41
C LYS A 320 -39.31 9.31 12.60
N GLN A 321 -39.85 8.54 11.66
CA GLN A 321 -41.06 8.88 10.96
C GLN A 321 -42.01 9.17 12.11
N ARG A 322 -42.37 10.45 12.23
CA ARG A 322 -43.56 10.84 12.95
C ARG A 322 -44.63 9.89 12.43
N GLU A 323 -45.14 9.03 13.31
CA GLU A 323 -46.42 8.39 13.09
C GLU A 323 -47.36 9.53 12.71
N GLN A 324 -47.66 9.62 11.42
CA GLN A 324 -48.66 10.54 10.92
C GLN A 324 -49.96 9.86 11.29
N ASP A 325 -50.42 10.16 12.51
CA ASP A 325 -51.71 9.74 13.00
C ASP A 325 -52.75 10.33 12.04
N ASP A 326 -53.35 9.45 11.23
CA ASP A 326 -54.42 9.75 10.31
C ASP A 326 -55.66 10.15 11.13
N SER A 327 -55.72 11.42 11.52
CA SER A 327 -56.95 12.03 12.01
C SER A 327 -57.14 13.38 11.35
N ILE A 328 -57.91 13.39 10.27
CA ILE A 328 -58.45 14.62 9.67
C ILE A 328 -59.50 15.18 10.65
N PRO A 329 -59.32 16.36 11.29
CA PRO A 329 -60.43 17.03 11.94
C PRO A 329 -61.02 18.00 10.91
N ARG A 330 -62.23 17.67 10.45
CA ARG A 330 -63.05 18.55 9.62
C ARG A 330 -63.22 19.91 10.29
N ILE A 331 -62.81 20.96 9.58
CA ILE A 331 -63.17 22.34 9.85
C ILE A 331 -64.71 22.44 9.84
N THR A 332 -65.30 22.73 10.99
CA THR A 332 -66.72 23.10 11.08
C THR A 332 -66.85 24.32 11.99
N CYS A 333 -67.36 25.39 11.41
CA CYS A 333 -67.73 26.64 12.06
C CYS A 333 -69.10 26.50 12.74
N GLY A 334 -69.24 27.00 13.97
CA GLY A 334 -70.52 27.06 14.67
C GLY A 334 -70.33 27.44 16.13
N GLY A 335 -70.73 28.66 16.48
CA GLY A 335 -70.43 29.28 17.78
C GLY A 335 -71.34 28.86 18.94
N GLY A 336 -71.01 29.40 20.12
CA GLY A 336 -71.94 29.57 21.24
C GLY A 336 -71.43 29.11 22.61
N GLY A 337 -71.03 30.09 23.44
CA GLY A 337 -71.29 30.05 24.89
C GLY A 337 -70.15 29.63 25.83
N PRO A 338 -69.81 30.43 26.88
CA PRO A 338 -68.73 30.15 27.81
C PRO A 338 -69.21 29.33 29.02
N SER A 339 -68.36 28.45 29.56
CA SER A 339 -68.49 28.01 30.95
C SER A 339 -67.13 27.67 31.58
N SER A 340 -66.91 28.35 32.70
CA SER A 340 -65.84 28.18 33.66
C SER A 340 -65.79 26.78 34.28
N LYS A 341 -64.59 26.27 34.59
CA LYS A 341 -64.20 25.91 35.97
C LYS A 341 -62.73 25.45 36.07
N SER A 342 -62.18 25.81 37.21
CA SER A 342 -60.84 25.67 37.79
C SER A 342 -60.50 24.27 38.34
N ALA A 343 -59.22 23.91 38.34
CA ALA A 343 -58.42 23.35 39.47
C ALA A 343 -57.05 22.86 38.91
N ALA A 344 -55.93 23.49 39.29
CA ALA A 344 -54.93 23.05 40.30
C ALA A 344 -54.08 21.83 39.83
N LEU A 345 -52.80 22.01 39.48
CA LEU A 345 -51.57 21.85 40.32
C LEU A 345 -51.43 20.42 40.87
N ASP A 346 -50.34 19.68 40.67
CA ASP A 346 -49.01 19.94 41.23
C ASP A 346 -47.91 19.10 40.54
N PHE A 347 -46.70 19.71 40.50
CA PHE A 347 -45.32 19.22 40.32
C PHE A 347 -44.95 18.10 39.33
#